data_AF-A0A0D2DPY3-F1
#
_entry.id   AF-A0A0D2DPY3-F1
#
_cell.length_a   1.000
_cell.length_b   1.000
_cell.length_c   1.000
_cell.angle_alpha   90.00
_cell.angle_beta   90.00
_cell.angle_gamma   90.00
#
_symmetry.space_group_name_H-M   'P 1'
#
loop_
_entity.id
_entity.type
_entity.pdbx_description
1 polymer ?
#
loop_
_entity_poly.entity_id
_entity_poly.type
_entity_poly.pdbx_seq_one_letter_code
_entity_poly.pdbx_strand_id
1 'polypeptide(L)'
;MAQPPITSIIPQFTRFLTSPWTRAKTPYGFDDAIQRAHLDATEQIFLSVDFRAWLSFFLAQSRRSGRSSNTAVDRTRRLSAEDQREVANQVFAAKPHATVSVAVEKLRKRYTELLGAPSRAVQPAIVPSVESHLRSSSPIMSFAQPEPFYHALQTATTGSSDGNLATSAEISLPLTASTSLEVSELQTQTIENPAAEQLLQIFPIYLCGAISKIGTRARISMVFPYSLDLVCLMGLTIESNKVEYIAMELFGIHLETAGEVRYMILDTGVRVTPGKDLTLSGARPKGIERLLGLSMSQEIDIIRKDEKEKAIPVTHLVTMQISSDARKNAFLNVSLPQTYGLQIRRSLF
;
A
#
# COMPACT_ATOMS: atom_id res chain seq x y z
N MET A 1 5.65 -40.50 -15.91
CA MET A 1 7.07 -40.34 -15.54
C MET A 1 7.11 -39.85 -14.11
N ALA A 2 7.68 -40.61 -13.17
CA ALA A 2 7.81 -40.17 -11.78
C ALA A 2 8.66 -38.89 -11.72
N GLN A 3 8.19 -37.87 -11.00
CA GLN A 3 9.00 -36.67 -10.77
C GLN A 3 10.27 -37.07 -10.00
N PRO A 4 11.46 -36.57 -10.40
CA PRO A 4 12.68 -36.88 -9.68
C PRO A 4 12.57 -36.34 -8.24
N PRO A 5 13.18 -37.04 -7.26
CA PRO A 5 13.10 -36.63 -5.88
C PRO A 5 13.67 -35.22 -5.70
N ILE A 6 12.96 -34.41 -4.91
CA ILE A 6 13.27 -33.01 -4.57
C ILE A 6 14.74 -32.86 -4.12
N THR A 7 15.24 -33.87 -3.40
CA THR A 7 16.61 -33.97 -2.89
C THR A 7 17.69 -33.87 -3.97
N SER A 8 17.41 -34.23 -5.22
CA SER A 8 18.37 -34.15 -6.32
C SER A 8 18.63 -32.72 -6.83
N ILE A 9 17.71 -31.80 -6.54
CA ILE A 9 17.74 -30.42 -7.06
C ILE A 9 18.46 -29.48 -6.08
N ILE A 10 18.26 -29.70 -4.77
CA ILE A 10 18.78 -28.85 -3.69
C ILE A 10 20.29 -28.59 -3.78
N PRO A 11 21.18 -29.59 -4.04
CA PRO A 11 22.62 -29.35 -4.17
C PRO A 11 23.01 -28.34 -5.25
N GLN A 12 22.21 -28.22 -6.30
CA GLN A 12 22.50 -27.31 -7.41
C GLN A 12 22.29 -25.85 -7.00
N PHE A 13 21.32 -25.59 -6.12
CA PHE A 13 21.07 -24.27 -5.54
C PHE A 13 22.03 -23.99 -4.36
N THR A 14 22.17 -24.93 -3.42
CA THR A 14 23.00 -24.71 -2.22
C THR A 14 24.46 -24.45 -2.57
N ARG A 15 24.98 -24.99 -3.68
CA ARG A 15 26.32 -24.69 -4.21
C ARG A 15 26.60 -23.19 -4.35
N PHE A 16 25.61 -22.37 -4.71
CA PHE A 16 25.79 -20.91 -4.85
C PHE A 16 25.93 -20.21 -3.50
N LEU A 17 25.46 -20.83 -2.42
CA LEU A 17 25.57 -20.30 -1.07
C LEU A 17 26.80 -20.83 -0.33
N THR A 18 27.21 -22.07 -0.61
CA THR A 18 28.33 -22.74 0.10
C THR A 18 29.69 -22.53 -0.56
N SER A 19 29.74 -22.18 -1.85
CA SER A 19 31.00 -21.87 -2.54
C SER A 19 31.47 -20.44 -2.21
N PRO A 20 32.80 -20.18 -2.20
CA PRO A 20 33.30 -18.82 -2.06
C PRO A 20 32.74 -17.87 -3.13
N TRP A 21 32.25 -16.71 -2.72
CA TRP A 21 31.80 -15.67 -3.64
C TRP A 21 33.00 -15.03 -4.35
N THR A 22 33.19 -15.33 -5.64
CA THR A 22 34.32 -14.83 -6.44
C THR A 22 33.99 -13.61 -7.30
N ARG A 23 32.73 -13.14 -7.31
CA ARG A 23 32.29 -12.04 -8.18
C ARG A 23 32.52 -10.69 -7.49
N ALA A 24 33.30 -9.81 -8.12
CA ALA A 24 33.50 -8.45 -7.64
C ALA A 24 32.31 -7.51 -7.92
N LYS A 25 31.55 -7.79 -8.99
CA LYS A 25 30.41 -6.98 -9.44
C LYS A 25 29.08 -7.67 -9.14
N THR A 26 28.02 -6.87 -9.02
CA THR A 26 26.63 -7.34 -9.02
C THR A 26 26.39 -8.25 -10.22
N PRO A 27 25.73 -9.42 -10.06
CA PRO A 27 25.40 -10.27 -11.19
C PRO A 27 24.62 -9.51 -12.27
N TYR A 28 24.90 -9.81 -13.53
CA TYR A 28 24.20 -9.20 -14.65
C TYR A 28 22.68 -9.47 -14.58
N GLY A 29 21.87 -8.45 -14.81
CA GLY A 29 20.40 -8.54 -14.76
C GLY A 29 19.81 -8.68 -13.35
N PHE A 30 20.61 -8.53 -12.29
CA PHE A 30 20.12 -8.65 -10.90
C PHE A 30 19.04 -7.62 -10.59
N ASP A 31 19.27 -6.35 -10.92
CA ASP A 31 18.34 -5.25 -10.62
C ASP A 31 16.99 -5.46 -11.36
N ASP A 32 17.02 -5.84 -12.63
CA ASP A 32 15.81 -6.13 -13.41
C ASP A 32 15.10 -7.42 -12.94
N ALA A 33 15.86 -8.42 -12.49
CA ALA A 33 15.29 -9.68 -12.04
C ALA A 33 14.60 -9.53 -10.69
N ILE A 34 15.21 -8.81 -9.73
CA ILE A 34 14.57 -8.58 -8.43
C ILE A 34 13.29 -7.74 -8.59
N GLN A 35 13.30 -6.73 -9.47
CA GLN A 35 12.09 -5.95 -9.77
C GLN A 35 10.98 -6.78 -10.43
N ARG A 36 11.31 -7.84 -11.17
CA ARG A 36 10.32 -8.72 -11.81
C ARG A 36 10.02 -9.98 -11.02
N ALA A 37 10.67 -10.21 -9.88
CA ALA A 37 10.53 -11.44 -9.10
C ALA A 37 9.09 -11.66 -8.61
N HIS A 38 8.32 -10.59 -8.40
CA HIS A 38 6.90 -10.66 -8.04
C HIS A 38 5.99 -11.16 -9.17
N LEU A 39 6.47 -11.21 -10.43
CA LEU A 39 5.70 -11.68 -11.58
C LEU A 39 5.86 -13.19 -11.83
N ASP A 40 6.86 -13.84 -11.24
CA ASP A 40 7.12 -15.27 -11.38
C ASP A 40 6.82 -15.97 -10.05
N ALA A 41 5.80 -16.83 -10.04
CA ALA A 41 5.33 -17.49 -8.82
C ALA A 41 6.44 -18.29 -8.12
N THR A 42 7.36 -18.92 -8.86
CA THR A 42 8.48 -19.65 -8.27
C THR A 42 9.48 -18.70 -7.64
N GLU A 43 9.82 -17.60 -8.32
CA GLU A 43 10.72 -16.59 -7.74
C GLU A 43 10.11 -15.96 -6.48
N GLN A 44 8.81 -15.67 -6.49
CA GLN A 44 8.07 -15.17 -5.33
C GLN A 44 8.12 -16.16 -4.15
N ILE A 45 7.96 -17.46 -4.40
CA ILE A 45 8.08 -18.50 -3.36
C ILE A 45 9.47 -18.46 -2.73
N PHE A 46 10.53 -18.45 -3.53
CA PHE A 46 11.90 -18.40 -3.00
C PHE A 46 12.17 -17.10 -2.23
N LEU A 47 11.67 -15.97 -2.72
CA LEU A 47 11.83 -14.67 -2.07
C LEU A 47 11.05 -14.57 -0.76
N SER A 48 9.89 -15.22 -0.67
CA SER A 48 9.07 -15.28 0.54
C SER A 48 9.73 -16.06 1.68
N VAL A 49 10.60 -17.03 1.35
CA VAL A 49 11.38 -17.77 2.34
C VAL A 49 12.53 -16.91 2.83
N ASP A 50 13.40 -16.44 1.93
CA ASP A 50 14.49 -15.52 2.25
C ASP A 50 15.17 -14.99 0.98
N PHE A 51 15.77 -13.80 1.08
CA PHE A 51 16.54 -13.21 -0.01
C PHE A 51 17.70 -14.11 -0.48
N ARG A 52 18.33 -14.90 0.42
CA ARG A 52 19.40 -15.85 0.05
C ARG A 52 18.90 -17.00 -0.80
N ALA A 53 17.71 -17.52 -0.50
CA ALA A 53 17.09 -18.57 -1.29
C ALA A 53 16.80 -18.06 -2.71
N TRP A 54 16.16 -16.90 -2.82
CA TRP A 54 15.92 -16.26 -4.12
C TRP A 54 17.22 -15.97 -4.88
N LEU A 55 18.25 -15.42 -4.22
CA LEU A 55 19.53 -15.15 -4.87
C LEU A 55 20.14 -16.43 -5.46
N SER A 56 20.08 -17.54 -4.73
CA SER A 56 20.54 -18.84 -5.24
C SER A 56 19.76 -19.28 -6.48
N PHE A 57 18.44 -19.14 -6.47
CA PHE A 57 17.59 -19.45 -7.61
C PHE A 57 17.92 -18.58 -8.84
N PHE A 58 18.03 -17.27 -8.64
CA PHE A 58 18.41 -16.32 -9.66
C PHE A 58 19.79 -16.64 -10.26
N LEU A 59 20.79 -16.95 -9.42
CA LEU A 59 22.14 -17.32 -9.87
C LEU A 59 22.15 -18.61 -10.68
N ALA A 60 21.30 -19.58 -10.33
CA ALA A 60 21.09 -20.77 -11.15
C ALA A 60 20.52 -20.37 -12.52
N GLN A 61 19.49 -19.53 -12.55
CA GLN A 61 18.84 -19.09 -13.79
C GLN A 61 19.80 -18.33 -14.73
N SER A 62 20.69 -17.47 -14.20
CA SER A 62 21.62 -16.68 -15.03
C SER A 62 22.67 -17.51 -15.77
N ARG A 63 22.90 -18.78 -15.41
CA ARG A 63 23.88 -19.65 -16.11
C ARG A 63 23.43 -20.14 -17.49
N ARG A 64 22.32 -19.61 -18.02
CA ARG A 64 21.72 -19.91 -19.33
C ARG A 64 22.59 -19.67 -20.58
N SER A 65 23.90 -19.47 -20.45
CA SER A 65 24.83 -19.17 -21.57
C SER A 65 25.14 -20.37 -22.49
N GLY A 66 24.29 -21.39 -22.56
CA GLY A 66 24.46 -22.51 -23.48
C GLY A 66 23.23 -23.42 -23.50
N ARG A 67 22.99 -24.09 -24.63
CA ARG A 67 21.84 -24.96 -24.98
C ARG A 67 21.46 -26.06 -23.96
N SER A 68 22.22 -26.24 -22.89
CA SER A 68 21.81 -27.09 -21.78
C SER A 68 20.82 -26.33 -20.91
N SER A 69 19.51 -26.62 -21.09
CA SER A 69 18.45 -26.31 -20.12
C SER A 69 19.03 -26.46 -18.71
N ASN A 70 18.96 -25.40 -17.90
CA ASN A 70 19.35 -25.51 -16.52
C ASN A 70 18.29 -26.38 -15.83
N THR A 71 18.58 -27.67 -15.81
CA THR A 71 17.63 -28.70 -15.42
C THR A 71 17.08 -28.46 -14.02
N ALA A 72 17.83 -27.86 -13.09
CA ALA A 72 17.30 -27.55 -11.76
C ALA A 72 16.19 -26.50 -11.78
N VAL A 73 16.38 -25.36 -12.47
CA VAL A 73 15.39 -24.28 -12.51
C VAL A 73 14.11 -24.78 -13.20
N ASP A 74 14.27 -25.41 -14.36
CA ASP A 74 13.13 -25.92 -15.12
C ASP A 74 12.42 -27.08 -14.39
N ARG A 75 13.14 -27.90 -13.61
CA ARG A 75 12.53 -28.93 -12.75
C ARG A 75 11.78 -28.30 -11.59
N THR A 76 12.37 -27.31 -10.92
CA THR A 76 11.76 -26.62 -9.77
C THR A 76 10.44 -25.98 -10.17
N ARG A 77 10.39 -25.31 -11.32
CA ARG A 77 9.16 -24.70 -11.86
C ARG A 77 8.05 -25.70 -12.20
N ARG A 78 8.36 -26.99 -12.31
CA ARG A 78 7.39 -28.08 -12.56
C ARG A 78 6.93 -28.77 -11.27
N LEU A 79 7.54 -28.46 -10.13
CA LEU A 79 7.12 -28.96 -8.83
C LEU A 79 5.85 -28.23 -8.36
N SER A 80 5.13 -28.84 -7.42
CA SER A 80 4.01 -28.17 -6.74
C SER A 80 4.50 -26.95 -5.95
N ALA A 81 3.61 -26.03 -5.59
CA ALA A 81 3.98 -24.85 -4.79
C ALA A 81 4.55 -25.25 -3.41
N GLU A 82 4.05 -26.35 -2.82
CA GLU A 82 4.53 -26.91 -1.55
C GLU A 82 5.96 -27.46 -1.70
N ASP A 83 6.21 -28.25 -2.74
CA ASP A 83 7.55 -28.79 -3.02
C ASP A 83 8.56 -27.69 -3.37
N GLN A 84 8.13 -26.65 -4.10
CA GLN A 84 8.97 -25.47 -4.38
C GLN A 84 9.36 -24.75 -3.08
N ARG A 85 8.41 -24.61 -2.15
CA ARG A 85 8.66 -24.01 -0.84
C ARG A 85 9.60 -24.88 0.00
N GLU A 86 9.46 -26.20 -0.06
CA GLU A 86 10.37 -27.13 0.60
C GLU A 86 11.80 -27.02 0.04
N VAL A 87 11.98 -26.93 -1.28
CA VAL A 87 13.29 -26.64 -1.89
C VAL A 87 13.85 -25.32 -1.37
N ALA A 88 13.05 -24.25 -1.37
CA ALA A 88 13.49 -22.94 -0.91
C ALA A 88 13.92 -22.95 0.57
N ASN A 89 13.16 -23.63 1.45
CA ASN A 89 13.48 -23.81 2.87
C ASN A 89 14.80 -24.57 3.06
N GLN A 90 15.01 -25.67 2.33
CA GLN A 90 16.27 -26.42 2.42
C GLN A 90 17.47 -25.63 1.88
N VAL A 91 17.27 -24.82 0.84
CA VAL A 91 18.31 -23.91 0.33
C VAL A 91 18.65 -22.84 1.37
N PHE A 92 17.65 -22.27 2.05
CA PHE A 92 17.83 -21.29 3.12
C PHE A 92 18.55 -21.88 4.34
N ALA A 93 18.26 -23.14 4.70
CA ALA A 93 18.89 -23.83 5.82
C ALA A 93 20.38 -24.14 5.59
N ALA A 94 20.86 -24.10 4.34
CA ALA A 94 22.27 -24.32 4.04
C ALA A 94 23.15 -23.21 4.64
N LYS A 95 24.21 -23.60 5.35
CA LYS A 95 25.17 -22.67 5.94
C LYS A 95 25.93 -21.92 4.83
N PRO A 96 25.75 -20.59 4.68
CA PRO A 96 26.44 -19.84 3.64
C PRO A 96 27.93 -19.72 3.94
N HIS A 97 28.76 -19.65 2.90
CA HIS A 97 30.16 -19.28 3.02
C HIS A 97 30.28 -17.83 3.49
N ALA A 98 31.30 -17.51 4.31
CA ALA A 98 31.46 -16.18 4.89
C ALA A 98 31.47 -15.05 3.84
N THR A 99 32.15 -15.27 2.70
CA THR A 99 32.19 -14.30 1.60
C THR A 99 30.84 -14.13 0.89
N VAL A 100 29.99 -15.16 0.88
CA VAL A 100 28.62 -15.07 0.35
C VAL A 100 27.76 -14.22 1.28
N SER A 101 27.86 -14.41 2.60
CA SER A 101 27.12 -13.58 3.57
C SER A 101 27.41 -12.09 3.40
N VAL A 102 28.68 -11.72 3.19
CA VAL A 102 29.08 -10.33 2.91
C VAL A 102 28.49 -9.83 1.58
N ALA A 103 28.50 -10.66 0.54
CA ALA A 103 27.92 -10.30 -0.76
C ALA A 103 26.40 -10.15 -0.71
N VAL A 104 25.71 -11.05 0.00
CA VAL A 104 24.26 -11.02 0.24
C VAL A 104 23.87 -9.72 0.93
N GLU A 105 24.58 -9.31 1.99
CA GLU A 105 24.26 -8.08 2.71
C GLU A 105 24.43 -6.84 1.82
N LYS A 106 25.50 -6.80 1.00
CA LYS A 106 25.71 -5.72 0.03
C LYS A 106 24.59 -5.66 -1.02
N LEU A 107 24.18 -6.81 -1.56
CA LEU A 107 23.10 -6.89 -2.55
C LEU A 107 21.74 -6.54 -1.93
N ARG A 108 21.49 -6.97 -0.69
CA ARG A 108 20.28 -6.63 0.06
C ARG A 108 20.19 -5.13 0.30
N LYS A 109 21.30 -4.49 0.71
CA LYS A 109 21.37 -3.03 0.87
C LYS A 109 21.05 -2.31 -0.45
N ARG A 110 21.65 -2.75 -1.56
CA ARG A 110 21.36 -2.20 -2.90
C ARG A 110 19.89 -2.38 -3.28
N TYR A 111 19.29 -3.53 -2.99
CA TYR A 111 17.86 -3.77 -3.21
C TYR A 111 16.99 -2.79 -2.39
N THR A 112 17.31 -2.59 -1.11
CA THR A 112 16.63 -1.60 -0.27
C THR A 112 16.79 -0.18 -0.81
N GLU A 113 17.98 0.18 -1.32
CA GLU A 113 18.23 1.47 -1.97
C GLU A 113 17.45 1.61 -3.29
N LEU A 114 17.33 0.56 -4.11
CA LEU A 114 16.54 0.59 -5.36
C LEU A 114 15.05 0.74 -5.10
N LEU A 115 14.53 0.16 -4.02
CA LEU A 115 13.14 0.32 -3.62
C LEU A 115 12.86 1.67 -2.95
N GLY A 116 13.83 2.21 -2.19
CA GLY A 116 13.69 3.44 -1.42
C GLY A 116 14.15 4.72 -2.12
N ALA A 117 14.94 4.63 -3.19
CA ALA A 117 15.42 5.82 -3.89
C ALA A 117 14.33 6.35 -4.84
N PRO A 118 13.90 7.62 -4.71
CA PRO A 118 13.16 8.28 -5.77
C PRO A 118 14.06 8.27 -7.01
N SER A 119 13.53 7.75 -8.12
CA SER A 119 14.16 7.73 -9.44
C SER A 119 14.98 9.01 -9.64
N ARG A 120 16.31 8.88 -9.59
CA ARG A 120 17.22 10.00 -9.72
C ARG A 120 16.99 10.58 -11.10
N ALA A 121 16.41 11.79 -11.10
CA ALA A 121 16.08 12.57 -12.26
C ALA A 121 17.16 12.46 -13.34
N VAL A 122 16.69 12.18 -14.56
CA VAL A 122 17.39 12.42 -15.81
C VAL A 122 18.10 13.77 -15.71
N GLN A 123 19.43 13.75 -15.71
CA GLN A 123 20.22 14.98 -15.82
C GLN A 123 19.89 15.63 -17.17
N PRO A 124 19.43 16.90 -17.21
CA PRO A 124 19.43 17.62 -18.46
C PRO A 124 20.87 17.96 -18.83
N ALA A 125 21.18 17.75 -20.10
CA ALA A 125 22.47 18.02 -20.68
C ALA A 125 22.92 19.47 -20.41
N ILE A 126 24.21 19.56 -20.09
CA ILE A 126 25.01 20.77 -19.91
C ILE A 126 24.82 21.72 -21.10
N VAL A 127 24.42 22.97 -20.82
CA VAL A 127 24.68 24.11 -21.72
C VAL A 127 25.26 25.24 -20.85
N PRO A 128 26.39 25.85 -21.23
CA PRO A 128 27.09 26.82 -20.38
C PRO A 128 26.50 28.23 -20.48
N SER A 129 26.55 28.92 -19.34
CA SER A 129 26.21 30.33 -19.12
C SER A 129 26.94 31.30 -20.04
N VAL A 130 26.22 32.33 -20.49
CA VAL A 130 26.78 33.66 -20.78
C VAL A 130 25.91 34.71 -20.08
N GLU A 131 26.59 35.56 -19.32
CA GLU A 131 26.09 36.67 -18.51
C GLU A 131 25.44 37.79 -19.35
N SER A 132 24.51 38.52 -18.72
CA SER A 132 24.67 39.95 -18.38
C SER A 132 23.42 40.84 -18.61
N HIS A 133 23.26 41.76 -17.64
CA HIS A 133 22.56 43.07 -17.69
C HIS A 133 21.08 43.21 -17.25
N LEU A 134 20.93 43.31 -15.92
CA LEU A 134 20.33 44.42 -15.13
C LEU A 134 19.42 45.46 -15.83
N ARG A 135 18.20 45.63 -15.28
CA ARG A 135 17.57 46.89 -14.75
C ARG A 135 16.07 46.62 -14.51
N SER A 136 15.60 46.44 -13.27
CA SER A 136 15.15 47.46 -12.31
C SER A 136 14.05 48.39 -12.82
N SER A 137 12.82 48.25 -12.29
CA SER A 137 12.05 49.31 -11.57
C SER A 137 10.64 48.80 -11.18
N SER A 138 10.28 49.04 -9.92
CA SER A 138 9.08 48.63 -9.17
C SER A 138 7.98 49.76 -9.21
N PRO A 139 7.00 49.89 -8.29
CA PRO A 139 5.90 48.99 -7.84
C PRO A 139 4.52 49.73 -7.61
N ILE A 140 3.54 48.99 -7.03
CA ILE A 140 2.37 49.43 -6.21
C ILE A 140 1.04 49.81 -6.91
N MET A 141 -0.04 49.08 -6.57
CA MET A 141 -1.36 49.53 -6.01
C MET A 141 -2.27 48.28 -5.89
N SER A 142 -2.52 47.72 -4.69
CA SER A 142 -3.62 48.01 -3.74
C SER A 142 -5.02 47.96 -4.36
N PHE A 143 -5.90 47.03 -3.92
CA PHE A 143 -7.18 47.32 -3.22
C PHE A 143 -8.02 46.05 -2.91
N ALA A 144 -8.44 46.00 -1.63
CA ALA A 144 -9.54 45.34 -0.89
C ALA A 144 -10.52 44.30 -1.50
N GLN A 145 -10.86 43.31 -0.64
CA GLN A 145 -11.98 42.35 -0.64
C GLN A 145 -13.38 42.99 -0.28
N PRO A 146 -14.43 42.25 0.16
CA PRO A 146 -15.37 41.34 -0.56
C PRO A 146 -16.87 41.68 -0.24
N GLU A 147 -17.87 41.05 -0.86
CA GLU A 147 -19.23 40.89 -0.25
C GLU A 147 -20.01 39.72 -0.91
N PRO A 148 -20.90 39.00 -0.19
CA PRO A 148 -21.65 37.83 -0.65
C PRO A 148 -23.12 38.16 -1.00
N PHE A 149 -23.75 37.36 -1.87
CA PHE A 149 -25.19 37.43 -2.13
C PHE A 149 -25.88 36.08 -1.84
N TYR A 150 -26.72 36.09 -0.81
CA TYR A 150 -27.83 35.15 -0.64
C TYR A 150 -29.12 35.88 -1.07
N HIS A 151 -29.88 35.29 -1.99
CA HIS A 151 -31.30 35.59 -2.15
C HIS A 151 -32.09 34.29 -2.10
N ALA A 152 -32.88 34.16 -1.04
CA ALA A 152 -33.96 33.20 -0.92
C ALA A 152 -35.20 33.73 -1.65
N LEU A 153 -35.94 32.83 -2.30
CA LEU A 153 -37.36 33.04 -2.59
C LEU A 153 -38.09 31.69 -2.49
N GLN A 154 -39.30 31.82 -1.96
CA GLN A 154 -40.05 30.82 -1.22
C GLN A 154 -41.36 30.55 -1.98
N THR A 155 -41.85 29.32 -1.84
CA THR A 155 -43.27 28.90 -1.78
C THR A 155 -44.19 28.85 -3.02
N ALA A 156 -44.81 27.65 -3.13
CA ALA A 156 -46.20 27.34 -3.48
C ALA A 156 -46.55 27.36 -4.99
N THR A 157 -47.38 26.49 -5.60
CA THR A 157 -48.41 25.54 -5.12
C THR A 157 -48.87 24.66 -6.30
N THR A 158 -49.19 23.38 -6.06
CA THR A 158 -50.27 22.52 -6.64
C THR A 158 -50.61 22.45 -8.15
N GLY A 159 -50.68 21.20 -8.66
CA GLY A 159 -51.48 20.76 -9.83
C GLY A 159 -50.83 19.55 -10.52
N SER A 160 -51.11 18.31 -10.13
CA SER A 160 -52.21 17.41 -10.59
C SER A 160 -52.31 17.22 -12.11
N SER A 161 -51.81 16.10 -12.64
CA SER A 161 -52.59 15.18 -13.49
C SER A 161 -51.77 14.01 -14.02
N ASP A 162 -52.43 12.85 -13.99
CA ASP A 162 -52.02 11.52 -14.42
C ASP A 162 -51.64 11.41 -15.90
N GLY A 163 -50.75 10.47 -16.23
CA GLY A 163 -50.30 10.19 -17.59
C GLY A 163 -49.48 8.91 -17.68
N ASN A 164 -50.20 7.79 -17.76
CA ASN A 164 -49.77 6.40 -17.81
C ASN A 164 -48.84 6.02 -19.00
N LEU A 165 -48.15 4.88 -18.78
CA LEU A 165 -47.80 3.78 -19.72
C LEU A 165 -46.49 3.81 -20.55
N ALA A 166 -45.85 2.62 -20.49
CA ALA A 166 -44.93 1.97 -21.43
C ALA A 166 -43.44 2.38 -21.37
N THR A 167 -42.44 1.49 -21.47
CA THR A 167 -42.33 0.02 -21.53
C THR A 167 -40.84 -0.30 -21.40
N SER A 168 -40.54 -1.37 -20.65
CA SER A 168 -39.39 -2.29 -20.67
C SER A 168 -38.07 -1.94 -21.39
N ALA A 169 -36.98 -2.00 -20.62
CA ALA A 169 -35.76 -2.71 -21.03
C ALA A 169 -35.06 -3.25 -19.78
N GLU A 170 -35.30 -4.52 -19.48
CA GLU A 170 -34.53 -5.31 -18.52
C GLU A 170 -33.10 -5.47 -19.05
N ILE A 171 -32.12 -5.01 -18.28
CA ILE A 171 -30.73 -5.47 -18.39
C ILE A 171 -30.44 -6.21 -17.09
N SER A 172 -30.76 -7.50 -17.11
CA SER A 172 -30.29 -8.47 -16.14
C SER A 172 -28.82 -8.79 -16.46
N LEU A 173 -27.89 -8.35 -15.61
CA LEU A 173 -26.54 -8.92 -15.57
C LEU A 173 -26.47 -9.93 -14.42
N PRO A 174 -26.15 -11.21 -14.70
CA PRO A 174 -26.01 -12.24 -13.69
C PRO A 174 -24.57 -12.27 -13.16
N LEU A 175 -24.38 -12.43 -11.85
CA LEU A 175 -23.14 -12.95 -11.25
C LEU A 175 -23.48 -13.38 -9.81
N THR A 176 -24.20 -14.48 -9.60
CA THR A 176 -23.69 -15.86 -9.48
C THR A 176 -22.31 -16.01 -8.83
N ALA A 177 -22.35 -16.74 -7.70
CA ALA A 177 -21.34 -17.65 -7.18
C ALA A 177 -20.07 -17.05 -6.56
N SER A 178 -20.06 -17.06 -5.23
CA SER A 178 -19.07 -17.78 -4.42
C SER A 178 -17.95 -18.45 -5.22
N THR A 179 -16.81 -17.77 -5.34
CA THR A 179 -15.51 -18.43 -5.43
C THR A 179 -14.73 -18.00 -4.21
N SER A 180 -14.76 -18.85 -3.19
CA SER A 180 -13.65 -19.01 -2.26
C SER A 180 -12.41 -19.37 -3.09
N LEU A 181 -11.72 -18.35 -3.59
CA LEU A 181 -10.32 -18.52 -3.91
C LEU A 181 -9.64 -18.66 -2.56
N GLU A 182 -9.32 -19.91 -2.21
CA GLU A 182 -8.25 -20.24 -1.28
C GLU A 182 -6.97 -19.60 -1.82
N VAL A 183 -6.80 -18.31 -1.53
CA VAL A 183 -5.51 -17.66 -1.56
C VAL A 183 -4.73 -18.37 -0.47
N SER A 184 -3.97 -19.38 -0.88
CA SER A 184 -2.94 -20.06 -0.08
C SER A 184 -2.39 -19.08 0.93
N GLU A 185 -2.49 -19.41 2.21
CA GLU A 185 -2.01 -18.66 3.37
C GLU A 185 -0.58 -18.16 3.10
N LEU A 186 -0.46 -17.01 2.43
CA LEU A 186 0.68 -16.16 2.56
C LEU A 186 0.59 -15.75 4.02
N GLN A 187 1.40 -16.39 4.86
CA GLN A 187 1.51 -16.06 6.26
C GLN A 187 1.56 -14.53 6.33
N THR A 188 0.60 -13.92 7.00
CA THR A 188 0.61 -12.47 7.24
C THR A 188 0.94 -12.31 8.71
N GLN A 189 1.89 -11.45 9.03
CA GLN A 189 2.13 -11.11 10.43
C GLN A 189 1.17 -9.99 10.81
N THR A 190 0.17 -10.35 11.62
CA THR A 190 -0.75 -9.38 12.22
C THR A 190 -0.30 -9.07 13.65
N ILE A 191 -0.16 -7.79 13.97
CA ILE A 191 0.10 -7.30 15.32
C ILE A 191 -1.00 -6.32 15.73
N GLU A 192 -1.46 -6.39 16.97
CA GLU A 192 -2.66 -5.68 17.40
C GLU A 192 -2.58 -5.11 18.81
N ASN A 193 -3.35 -4.04 18.99
CA ASN A 193 -3.65 -3.40 20.25
C ASN A 193 -2.42 -2.88 21.01
N PRO A 194 -1.63 -1.91 20.53
CA PRO A 194 -0.46 -1.39 21.24
C PRO A 194 -0.85 -0.65 22.53
N ALA A 195 0.13 -0.34 23.39
CA ALA A 195 -0.12 0.47 24.58
C ALA A 195 -0.49 1.92 24.18
N ALA A 196 -1.57 2.46 24.76
CA ALA A 196 -2.09 3.77 24.36
C ALA A 196 -1.10 4.93 24.63
N GLU A 197 -0.18 4.76 25.58
CA GLU A 197 0.86 5.74 25.93
C GLU A 197 1.86 5.97 24.79
N GLN A 198 2.04 4.99 23.90
CA GLN A 198 3.00 5.08 22.79
C GLN A 198 2.44 5.86 21.59
N LEU A 199 1.14 6.13 21.54
CA LEU A 199 0.50 6.77 20.38
C LEU A 199 1.06 8.16 20.07
N LEU A 200 1.39 8.94 21.11
CA LEU A 200 1.89 10.32 20.98
C LEU A 200 3.22 10.42 20.24
N GLN A 201 3.95 9.32 20.08
CA GLN A 201 5.20 9.29 19.32
C GLN A 201 4.98 9.25 17.81
N ILE A 202 3.77 8.91 17.36
CA ILE A 202 3.47 8.64 15.95
C ILE A 202 2.35 9.52 15.44
N PHE A 203 1.28 9.70 16.23
CA PHE A 203 0.08 10.36 15.79
C PHE A 203 -0.07 11.76 16.39
N PRO A 204 -0.64 12.71 15.64
CA PRO A 204 -1.10 13.96 16.22
C PRO A 204 -2.05 13.74 17.42
N ILE A 205 -2.03 14.69 18.36
CA ILE A 205 -2.78 14.62 19.63
C ILE A 205 -4.27 14.33 19.41
N TYR A 206 -4.88 14.97 18.40
CA TYR A 206 -6.30 14.75 18.08
C TYR A 206 -6.59 13.28 17.76
N LEU A 207 -5.77 12.67 16.89
CA LEU A 207 -5.99 11.28 16.47
C LEU A 207 -5.73 10.30 17.62
N CYS A 208 -4.77 10.58 18.51
CA CYS A 208 -4.56 9.80 19.74
C CYS A 208 -5.84 9.75 20.61
N GLY A 209 -6.57 10.86 20.67
CA GLY A 209 -7.87 10.95 21.35
C GLY A 209 -9.01 10.29 20.59
N ALA A 210 -8.93 10.23 19.25
CA ALA A 210 -9.97 9.66 18.39
C ALA A 210 -9.86 8.14 18.19
N ILE A 211 -8.67 7.56 18.37
CA ILE A 211 -8.49 6.11 18.34
C ILE A 211 -9.12 5.52 19.60
N SER A 212 -10.03 4.57 19.38
CA SER A 212 -10.74 3.87 20.43
C SER A 212 -9.83 2.98 21.26
N LYS A 213 -10.19 2.77 22.53
CA LYS A 213 -9.34 2.08 23.52
C LYS A 213 -10.09 0.93 24.18
N ILE A 214 -9.35 -0.13 24.52
CA ILE A 214 -9.80 -1.23 25.37
C ILE A 214 -8.90 -1.22 26.60
N GLY A 215 -9.40 -0.68 27.72
CA GLY A 215 -8.56 -0.42 28.90
C GLY A 215 -7.42 0.54 28.55
N THR A 216 -6.18 0.09 28.72
CA THR A 216 -4.96 0.87 28.44
C THR A 216 -4.40 0.66 27.03
N ARG A 217 -5.06 -0.15 26.19
CA ARG A 217 -4.58 -0.51 24.84
C ARG A 217 -5.40 0.20 23.76
N ALA A 218 -4.74 0.71 22.74
CA ALA A 218 -5.40 1.38 21.61
C ALA A 218 -5.83 0.36 20.55
N ARG A 219 -7.01 0.51 19.93
CA ARG A 219 -7.48 -0.40 18.87
C ARG A 219 -6.82 -0.10 17.53
N ILE A 220 -5.57 -0.54 17.40
CA ILE A 220 -4.76 -0.45 16.19
C ILE A 220 -4.32 -1.86 15.79
N SER A 221 -4.42 -2.17 14.51
CA SER A 221 -3.88 -3.40 13.92
C SER A 221 -2.92 -3.06 12.79
N MET A 222 -1.85 -3.84 12.63
CA MET A 222 -0.99 -3.77 11.46
C MET A 222 -0.83 -5.15 10.86
N VAL A 223 -1.02 -5.24 9.55
CA VAL A 223 -0.87 -6.48 8.77
C VAL A 223 0.33 -6.32 7.85
N PHE A 224 1.34 -7.15 8.09
CA PHE A 224 2.55 -7.22 7.28
C PHE A 224 2.48 -8.43 6.34
N PRO A 225 2.34 -8.20 5.03
CA PRO A 225 2.56 -9.26 4.06
C PRO A 225 4.04 -9.67 4.06
N TYR A 226 4.32 -10.96 3.84
CA TYR A 226 5.70 -11.47 3.82
C TYR A 226 6.46 -11.12 2.54
N SER A 227 5.76 -10.79 1.45
CA SER A 227 6.41 -10.34 0.22
C SER A 227 6.93 -8.91 0.36
N LEU A 228 8.22 -8.74 0.10
CA LEU A 228 9.03 -7.55 0.38
C LEU A 228 8.68 -6.28 -0.43
N ASP A 229 7.74 -6.38 -1.36
CA ASP A 229 7.28 -5.25 -2.19
C ASP A 229 5.84 -4.83 -1.88
N LEU A 230 5.21 -5.45 -0.87
CA LEU A 230 3.83 -5.14 -0.53
C LEU A 230 3.73 -4.06 0.55
N VAL A 231 2.67 -3.27 0.40
CA VAL A 231 2.23 -2.25 1.33
C VAL A 231 1.81 -2.92 2.65
N CYS A 232 2.27 -2.38 3.77
CA CYS A 232 1.74 -2.72 5.09
C CYS A 232 0.38 -2.05 5.27
N LEU A 233 -0.62 -2.80 5.76
CA LEU A 233 -1.94 -2.23 6.06
C LEU A 233 -2.04 -1.93 7.54
N MET A 234 -2.29 -0.66 7.89
CA MET A 234 -2.58 -0.22 9.25
C MET A 234 -4.08 0.08 9.39
N GLY A 235 -4.73 -0.54 10.38
CA GLY A 235 -6.13 -0.32 10.71
C GLY A 235 -6.27 0.40 12.04
N LEU A 236 -7.10 1.44 12.08
CA LEU A 236 -7.40 2.24 13.27
C LEU A 236 -8.90 2.19 13.52
N THR A 237 -9.32 1.77 14.72
CA THR A 237 -10.74 1.88 15.10
C THR A 237 -10.99 3.25 15.71
N ILE A 238 -11.83 4.05 15.05
CA ILE A 238 -12.15 5.44 15.40
C ILE A 238 -13.42 5.50 16.24
N GLU A 239 -13.37 6.22 17.37
CA GLU A 239 -14.53 6.44 18.24
C GLU A 239 -15.70 7.07 17.48
N SER A 240 -16.91 6.59 17.77
CA SER A 240 -18.14 6.94 17.06
C SER A 240 -18.42 8.45 17.00
N ASN A 241 -18.03 9.21 18.03
CA ASN A 241 -18.19 10.66 18.14
C ASN A 241 -17.09 11.49 17.45
N LYS A 242 -16.15 10.84 16.76
CA LYS A 242 -15.07 11.49 15.98
C LYS A 242 -15.20 11.25 14.48
N VAL A 243 -16.16 10.41 14.07
CA VAL A 243 -16.33 9.93 12.70
C VAL A 243 -16.61 11.08 11.75
N GLU A 244 -17.52 11.99 12.09
CA GLU A 244 -17.96 13.10 11.24
C GLU A 244 -16.80 14.05 10.92
N TYR A 245 -16.03 14.44 11.95
CA TYR A 245 -14.88 15.32 11.74
C TYR A 245 -13.78 14.65 10.91
N ILE A 246 -13.46 13.38 11.18
CA ILE A 246 -12.43 12.66 10.42
C ILE A 246 -12.86 12.47 8.97
N ALA A 247 -14.14 12.15 8.72
CA ALA A 247 -14.68 12.02 7.37
C ALA A 247 -14.61 13.36 6.60
N MET A 248 -15.00 14.46 7.25
CA MET A 248 -14.92 15.80 6.68
C MET A 248 -13.48 16.19 6.37
N GLU A 249 -12.54 15.97 7.30
CA GLU A 249 -11.15 16.40 7.14
C GLU A 249 -10.41 15.56 6.09
N LEU A 250 -10.51 14.22 6.15
CA LEU A 250 -9.85 13.33 5.20
C LEU A 250 -10.50 13.37 3.81
N PHE A 251 -11.82 13.26 3.72
CA PHE A 251 -12.51 13.01 2.44
C PHE A 251 -13.32 14.20 1.94
N GLY A 252 -13.50 15.26 2.75
CA GLY A 252 -14.38 16.37 2.39
C GLY A 252 -15.86 16.00 2.41
N ILE A 253 -16.23 14.95 3.16
CA ILE A 253 -17.60 14.45 3.23
C ILE A 253 -18.27 14.96 4.50
N HIS A 254 -19.38 15.68 4.35
CA HIS A 254 -20.19 16.13 5.47
C HIS A 254 -21.10 15.00 5.95
N LEU A 255 -20.84 14.52 7.16
CA LEU A 255 -21.69 13.55 7.83
C LEU A 255 -22.45 14.25 8.96
N GLU A 256 -23.74 13.94 9.07
CA GLU A 256 -24.60 14.37 10.18
C GLU A 256 -25.17 13.16 10.89
N THR A 257 -25.28 13.25 12.21
CA THR A 257 -25.97 12.25 13.02
C THR A 257 -27.32 12.83 13.47
N ALA A 258 -28.41 12.13 13.15
CA ALA A 258 -29.74 12.46 13.68
C ALA A 258 -30.35 11.21 14.33
N GLY A 259 -30.48 11.26 15.66
CA GLY A 259 -30.80 10.08 16.46
C GLY A 259 -29.68 9.04 16.36
N GLU A 260 -30.06 7.81 16.01
CA GLU A 260 -29.15 6.67 15.91
C GLU A 260 -28.59 6.45 14.49
N VAL A 261 -28.88 7.35 13.55
CA VAL A 261 -28.56 7.18 12.13
C VAL A 261 -27.63 8.29 11.65
N ARG A 262 -26.59 7.90 10.90
CA ARG A 262 -25.72 8.81 10.16
C ARG A 262 -26.23 9.04 8.74
N TYR A 263 -26.11 10.28 8.28
CA TYR A 263 -26.47 10.73 6.94
C TYR A 263 -25.26 11.40 6.30
N MET A 264 -25.07 11.20 5.01
CA MET A 264 -24.19 12.03 4.21
C MET A 264 -24.99 13.20 3.64
N ILE A 265 -24.47 14.41 3.77
CA ILE A 265 -25.08 15.61 3.20
C ILE A 265 -24.29 15.99 1.96
N LEU A 266 -24.98 16.01 0.83
CA LEU A 266 -24.42 16.50 -0.43
C LEU A 266 -24.45 18.03 -0.45
N ASP A 267 -23.63 18.66 -1.29
CA ASP A 267 -23.58 20.13 -1.43
C ASP A 267 -24.92 20.76 -1.82
N THR A 268 -25.84 19.96 -2.40
CA THR A 268 -27.21 20.36 -2.74
C THR A 268 -28.16 20.37 -1.53
N GLY A 269 -27.70 19.97 -0.35
CA GLY A 269 -28.51 19.75 0.86
C GLY A 269 -29.24 18.40 0.88
N VAL A 270 -29.11 17.58 -0.17
CA VAL A 270 -29.70 16.24 -0.22
C VAL A 270 -29.05 15.34 0.82
N ARG A 271 -29.89 14.64 1.60
CA ARG A 271 -29.48 13.65 2.58
C ARG A 271 -29.43 12.26 1.96
N VAL A 272 -28.28 11.62 2.03
CA VAL A 272 -28.08 10.23 1.63
C VAL A 272 -27.95 9.39 2.89
N THR A 273 -28.89 8.47 3.10
CA THR A 273 -28.80 7.47 4.16
C THR A 273 -27.99 6.28 3.65
N PRO A 274 -26.80 6.01 4.22
CA PRO A 274 -26.04 4.82 3.85
C PRO A 274 -26.83 3.56 4.18
N GLY A 275 -26.54 2.45 3.48
CA GLY A 275 -27.11 1.14 3.79
C GLY A 275 -26.62 0.61 5.14
N LYS A 276 -26.09 -0.62 5.16
CA LYS A 276 -25.49 -1.15 6.40
C LYS A 276 -24.16 -0.46 6.71
N ASP A 277 -23.27 -0.46 5.72
CA ASP A 277 -21.92 0.06 5.81
C ASP A 277 -21.61 0.89 4.56
N LEU A 278 -20.80 1.93 4.72
CA LEU A 278 -20.29 2.81 3.67
C LEU A 278 -18.76 2.82 3.73
N THR A 279 -18.11 2.79 2.58
CA THR A 279 -16.65 2.97 2.49
C THR A 279 -16.33 4.27 1.78
N LEU A 280 -15.62 5.17 2.45
CA LEU A 280 -15.04 6.37 1.88
C LEU A 280 -13.64 6.05 1.34
N SER A 281 -13.33 6.53 0.14
CA SER A 281 -12.03 6.42 -0.51
C SER A 281 -11.72 7.73 -1.25
N GLY A 282 -10.44 8.05 -1.45
CA GLY A 282 -10.01 9.32 -2.03
C GLY A 282 -9.73 10.38 -0.97
N ALA A 283 -8.83 10.08 -0.04
CA ALA A 283 -8.41 11.04 0.98
C ALA A 283 -7.59 12.19 0.38
N ARG A 284 -7.80 13.40 0.92
CA ARG A 284 -7.12 14.63 0.52
C ARG A 284 -5.76 14.72 1.21
N PRO A 285 -4.66 15.04 0.48
CA PRO A 285 -3.33 15.13 1.08
C PRO A 285 -3.24 16.04 2.30
N LYS A 286 -3.89 17.21 2.28
CA LYS A 286 -3.94 18.14 3.42
C LYS A 286 -4.63 17.53 4.65
N GLY A 287 -5.68 16.73 4.44
CA GLY A 287 -6.38 16.05 5.53
C GLY A 287 -5.52 14.95 6.15
N ILE A 288 -4.80 14.20 5.31
CA ILE A 288 -3.82 13.18 5.74
C ILE A 288 -2.74 13.83 6.60
N GLU A 289 -2.11 14.89 6.12
CA GLU A 289 -1.06 15.60 6.87
C GLU A 289 -1.58 16.10 8.24
N ARG A 290 -2.79 16.68 8.27
CA ARG A 290 -3.38 17.20 9.51
C ARG A 290 -3.73 16.10 10.52
N LEU A 291 -4.29 14.97 10.06
CA LEU A 291 -4.80 13.92 10.95
C LEU A 291 -3.78 12.82 11.26
N LEU A 292 -3.03 12.36 10.26
CA LEU A 292 -2.04 11.29 10.39
C LEU A 292 -0.63 11.82 10.67
N GLY A 293 -0.40 13.12 10.44
CA GLY A 293 0.88 13.78 10.65
C GLY A 293 1.74 13.83 9.39
N LEU A 294 2.73 14.73 9.41
CA LEU A 294 3.61 15.01 8.28
C LEU A 294 4.41 13.78 7.83
N SER A 295 5.00 13.03 8.76
CA SER A 295 5.81 11.85 8.43
C SER A 295 4.99 10.79 7.70
N MET A 296 3.81 10.45 8.20
CA MET A 296 2.95 9.47 7.54
C MET A 296 2.45 9.95 6.18
N SER A 297 2.13 11.25 6.06
CA SER A 297 1.75 11.85 4.78
C SER A 297 2.84 11.73 3.73
N GLN A 298 4.11 11.94 4.11
CA GLN A 298 5.26 11.80 3.21
C GLN A 298 5.44 10.36 2.74
N GLU A 299 5.26 9.38 3.63
CA GLU A 299 5.40 7.96 3.31
C GLU A 299 4.30 7.45 2.38
N ILE A 300 3.06 7.93 2.55
CA ILE A 300 1.96 7.68 1.61
C ILE A 300 2.26 8.33 0.25
N ASP A 301 2.87 9.52 0.24
CA ASP A 301 3.21 10.24 -0.99
C ASP A 301 4.27 9.52 -1.85
N ILE A 302 5.12 8.68 -1.23
CA ILE A 302 6.13 7.85 -1.91
C ILE A 302 5.49 6.71 -2.71
N ILE A 303 4.45 6.05 -2.16
CA ILE A 303 3.82 4.88 -2.78
C ILE A 303 2.67 5.21 -3.74
N ARG A 304 2.15 6.45 -3.74
CA ARG A 304 1.09 6.88 -4.68
C ARG A 304 1.58 7.27 -6.09
N LYS A 305 2.58 6.56 -6.61
CA LYS A 305 3.18 6.86 -7.93
C LYS A 305 2.14 6.78 -9.04
N ASP A 306 1.38 5.70 -9.09
CA ASP A 306 0.34 5.47 -10.10
C ASP A 306 -0.76 6.54 -10.09
N GLU A 307 -1.15 7.03 -8.91
CA GLU A 307 -2.16 8.09 -8.76
C GLU A 307 -1.64 9.42 -9.31
N LYS A 308 -0.37 9.75 -9.02
CA LYS A 308 0.31 10.94 -9.56
C LYS A 308 0.48 10.87 -11.07
N GLU A 309 0.87 9.72 -11.60
CA GLU A 309 1.00 9.50 -13.05
C GLU A 309 -0.33 9.69 -13.78
N LYS A 310 -1.44 9.34 -13.13
CA LYS A 310 -2.81 9.52 -13.65
C LYS A 310 -3.42 10.89 -13.32
N ALA A 311 -2.66 11.81 -12.74
CA ALA A 311 -3.13 13.12 -12.29
C ALA A 311 -4.35 13.06 -11.35
N ILE A 312 -4.46 12.01 -10.53
CA ILE A 312 -5.51 11.88 -9.51
C ILE A 312 -5.09 12.70 -8.28
N PRO A 313 -5.85 13.75 -7.88
CA PRO A 313 -5.42 14.66 -6.82
C PRO A 313 -5.59 14.09 -5.40
N VAL A 314 -6.38 13.04 -5.25
CA VAL A 314 -6.69 12.35 -3.99
C VAL A 314 -6.02 10.98 -3.95
N THR A 315 -5.94 10.36 -2.76
CA THR A 315 -5.34 9.03 -2.62
C THR A 315 -6.32 7.98 -2.12
N HIS A 316 -6.30 6.81 -2.75
CA HIS A 316 -7.05 5.62 -2.37
C HIS A 316 -6.31 4.78 -1.32
N LEU A 317 -5.10 5.18 -0.94
CA LEU A 317 -4.29 4.53 0.10
C LEU A 317 -4.81 4.78 1.52
N VAL A 318 -5.78 5.67 1.69
CA VAL A 318 -6.49 5.90 2.94
C VAL A 318 -7.98 5.72 2.69
N THR A 319 -8.59 4.79 3.41
CA THR A 319 -10.03 4.48 3.28
C THR A 319 -10.68 4.39 4.64
N MET A 320 -11.97 4.70 4.72
CA MET A 320 -12.70 4.69 5.99
C MET A 320 -14.03 3.96 5.83
N GLN A 321 -14.25 2.95 6.65
CA GLN A 321 -15.51 2.20 6.73
C GLN A 321 -16.36 2.76 7.86
N ILE A 322 -17.60 3.11 7.55
CA ILE A 322 -18.54 3.79 8.43
C ILE A 322 -19.87 3.05 8.40
N SER A 323 -20.40 2.71 9.58
CA SER A 323 -21.75 2.15 9.73
C SER A 323 -22.79 3.26 9.76
N SER A 324 -23.99 2.98 9.21
CA SER A 324 -25.16 3.86 9.35
C SER A 324 -25.61 4.05 10.80
N ASP A 325 -25.40 3.05 11.67
CA ASP A 325 -25.61 3.18 13.12
C ASP A 325 -24.58 4.15 13.75
N ALA A 326 -25.08 5.28 14.25
CA ALA A 326 -24.29 6.38 14.81
C ALA A 326 -23.52 6.01 16.09
N ARG A 327 -23.88 4.92 16.78
CA ARG A 327 -23.16 4.45 17.97
C ARG A 327 -21.93 3.63 17.64
N LYS A 328 -21.85 3.10 16.41
CA LYS A 328 -20.73 2.25 16.00
C LYS A 328 -19.51 3.10 15.65
N ASN A 329 -18.37 2.58 16.04
CA ASN A 329 -17.06 3.08 15.66
C ASN A 329 -16.83 2.91 14.15
N ALA A 330 -15.97 3.74 13.59
CA ALA A 330 -15.52 3.59 12.21
C ALA A 330 -14.17 2.86 12.16
N PHE A 331 -13.81 2.35 10.99
CA PHE A 331 -12.52 1.71 10.76
C PHE A 331 -11.75 2.44 9.66
N LEU A 332 -10.63 3.05 10.02
CA LEU A 332 -9.75 3.80 9.13
C LEU A 332 -8.57 2.92 8.73
N ASN A 333 -8.45 2.63 7.44
CA ASN A 333 -7.36 1.86 6.85
C ASN A 333 -6.35 2.80 6.19
N VAL A 334 -5.08 2.56 6.46
CA VAL A 334 -3.95 3.31 5.92
C VAL A 334 -2.95 2.32 5.33
N SER A 335 -2.74 2.42 4.04
CA SER A 335 -1.73 1.71 3.28
C SER A 335 -0.39 2.44 3.40
N LEU A 336 0.64 1.75 3.89
CA LEU A 336 1.97 2.32 4.15
C LEU A 336 3.07 1.51 3.46
N PRO A 337 4.21 2.14 3.10
CA PRO A 337 5.41 1.40 2.75
C PRO A 337 5.81 0.43 3.87
N GLN A 338 6.25 -0.78 3.52
CA GLN A 338 6.63 -1.79 4.52
C GLN A 338 7.75 -1.29 5.46
N THR A 339 8.71 -0.54 4.93
CA THR A 339 9.81 0.08 5.68
C THR A 339 9.31 0.97 6.82
N TYR A 340 8.36 1.85 6.51
CA TYR A 340 7.75 2.74 7.50
C TYR A 340 6.81 1.98 8.44
N GLY A 341 6.06 1.00 7.94
CA GLY A 341 5.26 0.10 8.78
C GLY A 341 6.11 -0.59 9.85
N LEU A 342 7.30 -1.08 9.49
CA LEU A 342 8.24 -1.70 10.43
C LEU A 342 8.78 -0.71 11.47
N GLN A 343 8.93 0.57 11.12
CA GLN A 343 9.29 1.62 12.07
C GLN A 343 8.16 1.86 13.08
N ILE A 344 6.92 2.04 12.61
CA ILE A 344 5.73 2.17 13.48
C ILE A 344 5.63 0.97 14.41
N ARG A 345 5.82 -0.24 13.88
CA ARG A 345 5.83 -1.47 14.65
C ARG A 345 6.80 -1.38 15.84
N ARG A 346 8.06 -1.00 15.61
CA ARG A 346 9.07 -0.90 16.68
C ARG A 346 8.75 0.18 17.73
N SER A 347 7.99 1.20 17.36
CA SER A 347 7.60 2.29 18.25
C SER A 347 6.34 1.97 19.06
N LEU A 348 5.40 1.18 18.53
CA LEU A 348 4.13 0.85 19.17
C LEU A 348 4.07 -0.56 19.81
N PHE A 349 4.92 -1.49 19.42
CA PHE A 349 4.82 -2.91 19.80
C PHE A 349 6.16 -3.48 20.24
#